data_AF-A0A2P9EVL2-F1
#
_entry.id   AF-A0A2P9EVL2-F1
#
_cell.length_a   1.000
_cell.length_b   1.000
_cell.length_c   1.000
_cell.angle_alpha   90.00
_cell.angle_beta   90.00
_cell.angle_gamma   90.00
#
_symmetry.space_group_name_H-M   'P 1'
#
loop_
_entity.id
_entity.type
_entity.pdbx_description
1 polymer ?
#
loop_
_entity_poly.entity_id
_entity_poly.type
_entity_poly.pdbx_seq_one_letter_code
_entity_poly.pdbx_strand_id
1 'polypeptide(L)'
;MNSGGADSRWESAGSGGSAGRHAVVVGGSLAGLLAAHVLAGHAQRVTIVERDRFPTEAEAEAEAEAEAEADLDAEAGVVGSTLAGTAPRPGVPQSRHPHVLLEGGQLALEALLPGFMEELRAAGAPRVGMPEDIVQWQSGRWFRRVPASTHIHTGSRAQIERLIRRRVLANPSVTLVEGTETVGLLGDASRVRGVLLRERGDGARGAQRELAADLVVDASGRGTKAPRWLTAVGAEAPHEETIDTGLAYASRVYRDTTGTLGADASAAALGFYVVPNPDQPYGVVVLPLEDGTHLATFSGLRGDEPPTDEEEFETYAKRLPHPVVHRWMRDAEPLSPVSGFRRTANVRRRYDLPGRRPAGFLATGDALCTFNPIYGQGMAVAALSAVALRDALADPRRTPTTRRVQKALLAASRQAWDISAGADKKMPGAVGNAAVVRPADRVAGWYLRRVQERTPGDPVVGRAFRAALTLKEPLSALFAPKVARAVLFGPARPTPEEPPLTRDAGDA
;
A
#
# COMPACT_ATOMS: atom_id res chain seq x y z
N MET A 1 -37.45 11.31 -27.71
CA MET A 1 -38.27 10.44 -26.83
C MET A 1 -37.44 10.10 -25.61
N ASN A 2 -37.93 10.56 -24.47
CA ASN A 2 -37.23 10.66 -23.19
C ASN A 2 -37.55 9.40 -22.37
N SER A 3 -36.59 8.50 -22.17
CA SER A 3 -36.69 7.41 -21.19
C SER A 3 -35.87 7.79 -19.97
N GLY A 4 -36.57 8.13 -18.89
CA GLY A 4 -36.02 8.62 -17.63
C GLY A 4 -35.03 7.63 -17.00
N GLY A 5 -33.87 8.15 -16.62
CA GLY A 5 -32.85 7.42 -15.87
C GLY A 5 -33.38 7.04 -14.49
N ALA A 6 -33.24 5.76 -14.15
CA ALA A 6 -33.43 5.27 -12.79
C ALA A 6 -32.54 6.08 -11.82
N ASP A 7 -33.15 6.51 -10.71
CA ASP A 7 -32.65 7.54 -9.82
C ASP A 7 -31.22 7.25 -9.32
N SER A 8 -30.31 8.17 -9.61
CA SER A 8 -28.84 7.99 -9.60
C SER A 8 -28.13 8.60 -8.39
N ARG A 9 -28.91 9.10 -7.44
CA ARG A 9 -28.45 9.79 -6.23
C ARG A 9 -28.24 8.77 -5.11
N TRP A 10 -27.11 8.84 -4.40
CA TRP A 10 -27.03 8.16 -3.09
C TRP A 10 -27.74 8.96 -1.99
N GLU A 11 -28.04 10.25 -2.23
CA GLU A 11 -28.63 11.15 -1.23
C GLU A 11 -30.17 11.26 -1.26
N SER A 12 -30.86 10.98 -2.36
CA SER A 12 -32.33 11.08 -2.36
C SER A 12 -32.98 9.75 -2.07
N ALA A 13 -33.52 9.64 -0.85
CA ALA A 13 -34.53 8.66 -0.51
C ALA A 13 -35.81 8.95 -1.30
N GLY A 14 -36.40 7.91 -1.87
CA GLY A 14 -37.83 7.91 -2.15
C GLY A 14 -38.58 8.04 -0.82
N SER A 15 -39.61 8.89 -0.83
CA SER A 15 -40.55 9.05 0.27
C SER A 15 -41.24 7.72 0.61
N GLY A 16 -40.87 7.11 1.75
CA GLY A 16 -41.58 5.96 2.32
C GLY A 16 -40.72 5.11 3.24
N GLY A 17 -40.74 5.40 4.54
CA GLY A 17 -40.20 4.52 5.60
C GLY A 17 -38.97 5.07 6.31
N SER A 18 -39.15 5.42 7.58
CA SER A 18 -38.15 5.90 8.54
C SER A 18 -37.11 4.82 8.92
N ALA A 19 -36.21 4.48 8.00
CA ALA A 19 -34.98 3.77 8.32
C ALA A 19 -33.79 4.56 7.76
N GLY A 20 -32.81 4.85 8.61
CA GLY A 20 -31.61 5.58 8.23
C GLY A 20 -30.82 4.96 7.08
N ARG A 21 -30.12 5.79 6.30
CA ARG A 21 -29.21 5.29 5.24
C ARG A 21 -28.16 4.36 5.84
N HIS A 22 -28.01 3.17 5.27
CA HIS A 22 -27.07 2.15 5.71
C HIS A 22 -26.02 1.87 4.62
N ALA A 23 -24.74 1.97 4.97
CA ALA A 23 -23.64 1.57 4.10
C ALA A 23 -22.98 0.28 4.62
N VAL A 24 -22.60 -0.60 3.70
CA VAL A 24 -21.80 -1.80 4.00
C VAL A 24 -20.44 -1.65 3.36
N VAL A 25 -19.38 -1.90 4.13
CA VAL A 25 -17.99 -1.93 3.65
C VAL A 25 -17.47 -3.36 3.76
N VAL A 26 -17.08 -3.95 2.63
CA VAL A 26 -16.54 -5.31 2.58
C VAL A 26 -15.03 -5.24 2.73
N GLY A 27 -14.50 -5.79 3.82
CA GLY A 27 -13.08 -5.76 4.21
C GLY A 27 -12.80 -4.76 5.33
N GLY A 28 -12.14 -5.21 6.41
CA GLY A 28 -11.82 -4.45 7.62
C GLY A 28 -10.34 -4.03 7.73
N SER A 29 -9.63 -4.00 6.62
CA SER A 29 -8.26 -3.49 6.52
C SER A 29 -8.26 -1.97 6.23
N LEU A 30 -7.08 -1.35 6.07
CA LEU A 30 -6.88 0.09 5.90
C LEU A 30 -7.91 0.78 4.98
N ALA A 31 -8.08 0.29 3.74
CA ALA A 31 -8.99 0.91 2.77
C ALA A 31 -10.46 0.87 3.24
N GLY A 32 -10.86 -0.23 3.88
CA GLY A 32 -12.22 -0.40 4.39
C GLY A 32 -12.48 0.44 5.63
N LEU A 33 -11.53 0.49 6.56
CA LEU A 33 -11.63 1.33 7.76
C LEU A 33 -11.73 2.82 7.39
N LEU A 34 -10.89 3.30 6.48
CA LEU A 34 -10.93 4.69 6.04
C LEU A 34 -12.19 5.01 5.21
N ALA A 35 -12.67 4.07 4.38
CA ALA A 35 -13.96 4.22 3.71
C ALA A 35 -15.11 4.31 4.71
N ALA A 36 -15.13 3.44 5.73
CA ALA A 36 -16.14 3.45 6.78
C ALA A 36 -16.12 4.75 7.59
N HIS A 37 -14.93 5.24 7.95
CA HIS A 37 -14.74 6.54 8.60
C HIS A 37 -15.40 7.68 7.83
N VAL A 38 -15.14 7.76 6.52
CA VAL A 38 -15.74 8.79 5.67
C VAL A 38 -17.26 8.60 5.57
N LEU A 39 -17.72 7.37 5.36
CA LEU A 39 -19.14 7.07 5.23
C LEU A 39 -19.94 7.35 6.51
N ALA A 40 -19.32 7.28 7.69
CA ALA A 40 -19.96 7.62 8.95
C ALA A 40 -20.41 9.10 9.03
N GLY A 41 -19.81 9.99 8.23
CA GLY A 41 -20.28 11.37 8.07
C GLY A 41 -21.48 11.54 7.12
N HIS A 42 -21.88 10.48 6.41
CA HIS A 42 -22.85 10.52 5.31
C HIS A 42 -23.98 9.49 5.44
N ALA A 43 -23.78 8.43 6.22
CA ALA A 43 -24.74 7.37 6.50
C ALA A 43 -25.07 7.35 8.00
N GLN A 44 -26.29 6.94 8.36
CA GLN A 44 -26.68 6.80 9.77
C GLN A 44 -26.07 5.55 10.40
N ARG A 45 -25.78 4.54 9.58
CA ARG A 45 -25.13 3.30 9.98
C ARG A 45 -24.12 2.87 8.94
N VAL A 46 -22.98 2.39 9.39
CA VAL A 46 -21.96 1.76 8.55
C VAL A 46 -21.61 0.40 9.15
N THR A 47 -21.73 -0.67 8.36
CA THR A 47 -21.33 -2.02 8.78
C THR A 47 -20.11 -2.46 7.99
N ILE A 48 -18.99 -2.69 8.68
CA ILE A 48 -17.78 -3.30 8.13
C ILE A 48 -17.92 -4.81 8.26
N VAL A 49 -17.73 -5.55 7.16
CA VAL A 49 -17.75 -7.01 7.14
C VAL A 49 -16.33 -7.51 6.88
N GLU A 50 -15.76 -8.20 7.86
CA GLU A 50 -14.41 -8.77 7.80
C GLU A 50 -14.48 -10.29 7.97
N ARG A 51 -13.73 -11.00 7.12
CA ARG A 51 -13.64 -12.46 7.17
C ARG A 51 -12.72 -12.94 8.28
N ASP A 52 -11.69 -12.18 8.61
CA ASP A 52 -10.80 -12.47 9.72
C ASP A 52 -11.44 -12.09 11.06
N ARG A 53 -10.93 -12.66 12.14
CA ARG A 53 -11.12 -12.12 13.49
C ARG A 53 -9.85 -11.37 13.86
N PHE A 54 -10.01 -10.25 14.54
CA PHE A 54 -8.94 -9.47 15.12
C PHE A 54 -8.69 -9.94 16.55
N PRO A 55 -7.44 -9.91 17.02
CA PRO A 55 -7.16 -10.14 18.43
C PRO A 55 -7.89 -9.08 19.28
N THR A 56 -8.47 -9.52 20.38
CA THR A 56 -9.04 -8.64 21.40
C THR A 56 -7.94 -7.83 22.09
N GLU A 57 -8.30 -6.73 22.78
CA GLU A 57 -7.31 -5.94 23.53
C GLU A 57 -6.60 -6.78 24.59
N ALA A 58 -7.34 -7.64 25.31
CA ALA A 58 -6.77 -8.56 26.28
C ALA A 58 -5.84 -9.62 25.65
N GLU A 59 -6.17 -10.15 24.46
CA GLU A 59 -5.28 -11.08 23.75
C GLU A 59 -4.01 -10.38 23.24
N ALA A 60 -4.13 -9.13 22.77
CA ALA A 60 -2.99 -8.34 22.33
C ALA A 60 -2.08 -7.92 23.49
N GLU A 61 -2.65 -7.61 24.66
CA GLU A 61 -1.92 -7.30 25.89
C GLU A 61 -1.26 -8.55 26.47
N ALA A 62 -1.95 -9.68 26.52
CA ALA A 62 -1.39 -10.95 26.98
C ALA A 62 -0.25 -11.46 26.08
N GLU A 63 -0.36 -11.29 24.76
CA GLU A 63 0.75 -11.56 23.84
C GLU A 63 1.95 -10.63 24.12
N ALA A 64 1.70 -9.36 24.48
CA ALA A 64 2.75 -8.37 24.75
C ALA A 64 3.47 -8.63 26.08
N GLU A 65 2.71 -9.02 27.09
CA GLU A 65 3.25 -9.43 28.39
C GLU A 65 4.03 -10.74 28.28
N ALA A 66 3.51 -11.74 27.54
CA ALA A 66 4.21 -13.00 27.32
C ALA A 66 5.52 -12.83 26.53
N GLU A 67 5.56 -11.91 25.57
CA GLU A 67 6.79 -11.58 24.83
C GLU A 67 7.77 -10.77 25.69
N ALA A 68 7.30 -9.82 26.50
CA ALA A 68 8.14 -9.06 27.42
C ALA A 68 8.76 -9.96 28.52
N GLU A 69 8.01 -10.95 29.02
CA GLU A 69 8.53 -11.98 29.92
C GLU A 69 9.51 -12.92 29.20
N ALA A 70 9.23 -13.30 27.94
CA ALA A 70 10.16 -14.09 27.13
C ALA A 70 11.46 -13.35 26.80
N ASP A 71 11.42 -12.03 26.59
CA ASP A 71 12.61 -11.17 26.39
C ASP A 71 13.42 -11.01 27.67
N LEU A 72 12.79 -11.05 28.86
CA LEU A 72 13.49 -11.10 30.15
C LEU A 72 14.17 -12.47 30.39
N ASP A 73 13.55 -13.56 29.93
CA ASP A 73 14.13 -14.90 29.98
C ASP A 73 15.16 -15.16 28.83
N ALA A 74 15.18 -14.32 27.79
CA ALA A 74 16.07 -14.43 26.63
C ALA A 74 17.55 -14.13 26.90
N GLU A 75 17.92 -13.64 28.10
CA GLU A 75 19.32 -13.71 28.57
C GLU A 75 19.84 -15.16 28.66
N ALA A 76 18.98 -16.18 28.51
CA ALA A 76 19.33 -17.61 28.50
C ALA A 76 19.17 -18.35 27.15
N GLY A 77 18.95 -17.63 26.03
CA GLY A 77 19.14 -18.18 24.68
C GLY A 77 17.88 -18.69 23.94
N VAL A 78 17.73 -18.14 22.73
CA VAL A 78 16.75 -18.44 21.65
C VAL A 78 15.31 -18.00 21.93
N VAL A 79 14.88 -16.88 21.33
CA VAL A 79 13.47 -16.51 21.25
C VAL A 79 13.09 -16.02 19.85
N GLY A 80 12.05 -16.64 19.29
CA GLY A 80 11.36 -16.17 18.10
C GLY A 80 10.44 -15.00 18.47
N SER A 81 10.85 -13.79 18.13
CA SER A 81 10.04 -12.58 18.24
C SER A 81 8.88 -12.65 17.23
N THR A 82 7.70 -13.04 17.70
CA THR A 82 6.46 -12.51 17.10
C THR A 82 6.21 -11.16 17.79
N LEU A 83 5.45 -10.26 17.16
CA LEU A 83 5.15 -8.95 17.73
C LEU A 83 3.71 -8.99 18.25
N ALA A 84 3.53 -8.78 19.54
CA ALA A 84 2.26 -8.87 20.24
C ALA A 84 1.14 -8.05 19.62
N GLY A 85 -0.02 -8.66 19.40
CA GLY A 85 -1.20 -8.01 18.83
C GLY A 85 -1.03 -7.54 17.38
N THR A 86 0.09 -7.87 16.73
CA THR A 86 0.41 -7.51 15.35
C THR A 86 0.64 -8.71 14.44
N ALA A 87 0.34 -9.91 14.93
CA ALA A 87 0.47 -11.16 14.20
C ALA A 87 -0.15 -11.10 12.78
N PRO A 88 0.60 -11.51 11.74
CA PRO A 88 0.13 -11.48 10.35
C PRO A 88 -1.15 -12.31 10.14
N ARG A 89 -2.25 -11.64 9.75
CA ARG A 89 -3.55 -12.30 9.55
C ARG A 89 -3.57 -13.17 8.29
N PRO A 90 -4.22 -14.36 8.32
CA PRO A 90 -4.33 -15.22 7.13
C PRO A 90 -4.98 -14.51 5.93
N GLY A 91 -5.91 -13.58 6.18
CA GLY A 91 -6.57 -12.82 5.13
C GLY A 91 -5.73 -11.72 4.49
N VAL A 92 -4.57 -11.38 5.07
CA VAL A 92 -3.62 -10.38 4.53
C VAL A 92 -2.19 -10.96 4.54
N PRO A 93 -1.87 -11.96 3.69
CA PRO A 93 -0.53 -12.57 3.66
C PRO A 93 0.60 -11.57 3.42
N GLN A 94 0.30 -10.43 2.79
CA GLN A 94 1.26 -9.36 2.53
C GLN A 94 1.78 -8.69 3.81
N SER A 95 1.09 -8.83 4.95
CA SER A 95 1.50 -8.20 6.23
C SER A 95 2.88 -8.63 6.72
N ARG A 96 3.41 -9.76 6.23
CA ARG A 96 4.78 -10.26 6.51
C ARG A 96 5.90 -9.60 5.69
N HIS A 97 5.55 -8.67 4.80
CA HIS A 97 6.45 -7.98 3.87
C HIS A 97 6.48 -6.48 4.20
N PRO A 98 7.42 -5.69 3.66
CA PRO A 98 7.62 -4.33 4.11
C PRO A 98 6.44 -3.46 3.69
N HIS A 99 5.92 -2.69 4.64
CA HIS A 99 4.88 -1.69 4.41
C HIS A 99 5.47 -0.33 4.72
N VAL A 100 5.41 0.56 3.74
CA VAL A 100 5.95 1.90 3.86
C VAL A 100 4.80 2.87 3.73
N LEU A 101 4.60 3.71 4.75
CA LEU A 101 3.63 4.80 4.68
C LEU A 101 4.31 6.01 4.03
N LEU A 102 4.09 6.17 2.73
CA LEU A 102 4.61 7.29 1.93
C LEU A 102 4.02 8.63 2.36
N GLU A 103 4.77 9.72 2.16
CA GLU A 103 4.41 11.07 2.61
C GLU A 103 3.02 11.54 2.12
N GLY A 104 2.63 11.24 0.88
CA GLY A 104 1.28 11.54 0.39
C GLY A 104 0.18 10.79 1.16
N GLY A 105 0.46 9.57 1.61
CA GLY A 105 -0.42 8.80 2.50
C GLY A 105 -0.50 9.37 3.91
N GLN A 106 0.62 9.87 4.45
CA GLN A 106 0.66 10.54 5.76
C GLN A 106 -0.23 11.78 5.77
N LEU A 107 -0.09 12.64 4.76
CA LEU A 107 -0.93 13.84 4.61
C LEU A 107 -2.42 13.49 4.47
N ALA A 108 -2.73 12.42 3.73
CA ALA A 108 -4.10 11.95 3.59
C ALA A 108 -4.68 11.39 4.90
N LEU A 109 -3.90 10.61 5.65
CA LEU A 109 -4.30 10.10 6.96
C LEU A 109 -4.49 11.23 7.96
N GLU A 110 -3.59 12.20 8.01
CA GLU A 110 -3.71 13.37 8.89
C GLU A 110 -4.95 14.22 8.55
N ALA A 111 -5.28 14.35 7.25
CA ALA A 111 -6.48 15.06 6.80
C ALA A 111 -7.79 14.31 7.10
N LEU A 112 -7.76 12.99 7.27
CA LEU A 112 -8.93 12.16 7.61
C LEU A 112 -9.06 11.96 9.12
N LEU A 113 -7.94 11.75 9.81
CA LEU A 113 -7.84 11.42 11.22
C LEU A 113 -6.82 12.38 11.86
N PRO A 114 -7.19 13.64 12.17
CA PRO A 114 -6.28 14.62 12.75
C PRO A 114 -5.55 14.11 14.00
N GLY A 115 -4.26 14.36 14.11
CA GLY A 115 -3.38 13.86 15.17
C GLY A 115 -2.98 12.38 15.04
N PHE A 116 -3.29 11.72 13.92
CA PHE A 116 -2.92 10.32 13.71
C PHE A 116 -1.40 10.15 13.57
N MET A 117 -0.73 11.05 12.87
CA MET A 117 0.72 10.91 12.66
C MET A 117 1.52 11.07 13.96
N GLU A 118 1.04 11.91 14.88
CA GLU A 118 1.65 12.06 16.20
C GLU A 118 1.42 10.83 17.06
N GLU A 119 0.21 10.27 17.05
CA GLU A 119 -0.09 9.01 17.74
C GLU A 119 0.74 7.84 17.19
N LEU A 120 0.92 7.77 15.86
CA LEU A 120 1.76 6.76 15.22
C LEU A 120 3.23 6.88 15.64
N ARG A 121 3.76 8.10 15.75
CA ARG A 121 5.10 8.35 16.31
C ARG A 121 5.19 7.97 17.78
N ALA A 122 4.21 8.34 18.59
CA ALA A 122 4.16 7.99 20.00
C ALA A 122 4.08 6.47 20.22
N ALA A 123 3.49 5.73 19.27
CA ALA A 123 3.48 4.28 19.25
C ALA A 123 4.81 3.64 18.81
N GLY A 124 5.85 4.42 18.50
CA GLY A 124 7.18 3.92 18.16
C GLY A 124 7.43 3.66 16.67
N ALA A 125 6.52 4.03 15.77
CA ALA A 125 6.72 3.80 14.34
C ALA A 125 7.97 4.53 13.81
N PRO A 126 8.98 3.83 13.28
CA PRO A 126 10.21 4.47 12.85
C PRO A 126 9.96 5.45 11.69
N ARG A 127 10.73 6.53 11.68
CA ARG A 127 10.63 7.60 10.68
C ARG A 127 11.95 7.71 9.94
N VAL A 128 11.93 7.38 8.66
CA VAL A 128 13.11 7.34 7.79
C VAL A 128 13.08 8.51 6.80
N GLY A 129 14.10 9.35 6.81
CA GLY A 129 14.31 10.49 5.91
C GLY A 129 15.06 10.09 4.64
N MET A 130 14.50 10.41 3.46
CA MET A 130 15.09 10.03 2.18
C MET A 130 15.71 11.24 1.44
N PRO A 131 16.95 11.14 0.91
CA PRO A 131 17.85 9.96 0.93
C PRO A 131 18.82 9.92 2.13
N GLU A 132 18.65 10.78 3.13
CA GLU A 132 19.59 10.98 4.24
C GLU A 132 19.86 9.73 5.08
N ASP A 133 18.83 8.92 5.33
CA ASP A 133 18.89 7.79 6.26
C ASP A 133 19.13 6.45 5.56
N ILE A 134 19.05 6.39 4.23
CA ILE A 134 19.12 5.14 3.48
C ILE A 134 20.34 5.11 2.57
N VAL A 135 21.07 3.99 2.62
CA VAL A 135 22.11 3.66 1.65
C VAL A 135 21.43 3.08 0.41
N GLN A 136 21.36 3.89 -0.65
CA GLN A 136 20.57 3.57 -1.84
C GLN A 136 21.44 3.34 -3.08
N TRP A 137 21.24 2.20 -3.74
CA TRP A 137 21.74 1.84 -5.06
C TRP A 137 20.62 1.79 -6.08
N GLN A 138 20.76 2.51 -7.19
CA GLN A 138 19.83 2.44 -8.31
C GLN A 138 20.55 2.74 -9.62
N SER A 139 20.27 1.90 -10.63
CA SER A 139 20.80 2.06 -12.00
C SER A 139 22.33 2.25 -12.06
N GLY A 140 23.06 1.43 -11.29
CA GLY A 140 24.53 1.44 -11.31
C GLY A 140 25.20 2.53 -10.46
N ARG A 141 24.45 3.24 -9.62
CA ARG A 141 24.97 4.38 -8.85
C ARG A 141 24.51 4.37 -7.40
N TRP A 142 25.43 4.77 -6.52
CA TRP A 142 25.11 5.14 -5.14
C TRP A 142 24.50 6.53 -5.06
N PHE A 143 23.54 6.70 -4.16
CA PHE A 143 22.95 8.00 -3.87
C PHE A 143 23.76 8.72 -2.81
N ARG A 144 23.89 10.03 -2.97
CA ARG A 144 24.42 10.87 -1.87
C ARG A 144 23.39 10.96 -0.75
N ARG A 145 23.86 10.85 0.49
CA ARG A 145 23.04 11.03 1.70
C ARG A 145 22.98 12.50 2.09
N VAL A 146 22.28 13.27 1.26
CA VAL A 146 21.97 14.69 1.50
C VAL A 146 20.75 14.84 2.42
N PRO A 147 20.55 16.01 3.07
CA PRO A 147 19.41 16.23 3.96
C PRO A 147 18.08 15.77 3.38
N ALA A 148 17.27 15.12 4.22
CA ALA A 148 16.03 14.48 3.81
C ALA A 148 15.08 15.48 3.14
N SER A 149 14.46 15.03 2.06
CA SER A 149 13.50 15.83 1.27
C SER A 149 12.08 15.27 1.30
N THR A 150 11.94 14.04 1.79
CA THR A 150 10.68 13.33 2.06
C THR A 150 10.95 12.38 3.22
N HIS A 151 9.89 11.98 3.92
CA HIS A 151 9.99 11.06 5.03
C HIS A 151 8.96 9.95 4.85
N ILE A 152 9.36 8.74 5.20
CA ILE A 152 8.48 7.57 5.23
C ILE A 152 8.39 7.07 6.67
N HIS A 153 7.23 6.54 7.02
CA HIS A 153 7.11 5.72 8.23
C HIS A 153 7.24 4.25 7.85
N THR A 154 8.08 3.56 8.60
CA THR A 154 8.24 2.11 8.53
C THR A 154 7.61 1.49 9.79
N GLY A 155 7.61 0.17 9.87
CA GLY A 155 6.93 -0.56 10.94
C GLY A 155 5.84 -1.49 10.42
N SER A 156 5.25 -2.25 11.33
CA SER A 156 4.26 -3.26 10.96
C SER A 156 2.98 -2.61 10.44
N ARG A 157 2.41 -3.20 9.39
CA ARG A 157 1.07 -2.81 8.90
C ARG A 157 0.01 -2.98 9.98
N ALA A 158 0.17 -3.96 10.85
CA ALA A 158 -0.79 -4.26 11.90
C ALA A 158 -0.84 -3.16 12.97
N GLN A 159 0.29 -2.53 13.32
CA GLN A 159 0.29 -1.34 14.18
C GLN A 159 -0.58 -0.22 13.58
N ILE A 160 -0.35 0.14 12.32
CA ILE A 160 -1.11 1.20 11.62
C ILE A 160 -2.61 0.82 11.55
N GLU A 161 -2.94 -0.40 11.15
CA GLU A 161 -4.33 -0.85 11.06
C GLU A 161 -5.03 -0.88 12.42
N ARG A 162 -4.33 -1.25 13.49
CA ARG A 162 -4.87 -1.27 14.86
C ARG A 162 -5.22 0.14 15.33
N LEU A 163 -4.31 1.11 15.17
CA LEU A 163 -4.54 2.51 15.55
C LEU A 163 -5.73 3.11 14.78
N ILE A 164 -5.80 2.87 13.47
CA ILE A 164 -6.93 3.33 12.64
C ILE A 164 -8.22 2.64 13.06
N ARG A 165 -8.21 1.31 13.27
CA ARG A 165 -9.40 0.56 13.68
C ARG A 165 -9.96 1.09 14.99
N ARG A 166 -9.12 1.32 15.99
CA ARG A 166 -9.52 1.90 17.28
C ARG A 166 -10.25 3.23 17.09
N ARG A 167 -9.68 4.16 16.31
CA ARG A 167 -10.32 5.46 16.03
C ARG A 167 -11.64 5.33 15.27
N VAL A 168 -11.70 4.43 14.28
CA VAL A 168 -12.90 4.26 13.45
C VAL A 168 -14.04 3.62 14.23
N LEU A 169 -13.75 2.59 15.04
CA LEU A 169 -14.76 1.89 15.83
C LEU A 169 -15.20 2.65 17.09
N ALA A 170 -14.46 3.69 17.50
CA ALA A 170 -14.93 4.62 18.53
C ALA A 170 -16.18 5.42 18.09
N ASN A 171 -16.49 5.45 16.78
CA ASN A 171 -17.72 6.06 16.29
C ASN A 171 -18.89 5.06 16.39
N PRO A 172 -19.95 5.35 17.17
CA PRO A 172 -21.06 4.43 17.40
C PRO A 172 -21.90 4.11 16.16
N SER A 173 -21.79 4.90 15.09
CA SER A 173 -22.45 4.61 13.81
C SER A 173 -21.75 3.50 13.01
N VAL A 174 -20.51 3.14 13.38
CA VAL A 174 -19.71 2.12 12.71
C VAL A 174 -19.74 0.83 13.51
N THR A 175 -20.18 -0.26 12.89
CA THR A 175 -20.15 -1.61 13.49
C THR A 175 -19.23 -2.51 12.68
N LEU A 176 -18.44 -3.34 13.36
CA LEU A 176 -17.62 -4.37 12.74
C LEU A 176 -18.27 -5.75 12.94
N VAL A 177 -18.36 -6.52 11.86
CA VAL A 177 -18.83 -7.90 11.83
C VAL A 177 -17.69 -8.78 11.35
N GLU A 178 -17.08 -9.50 12.29
CA GLU A 178 -15.92 -10.35 12.05
C GLU A 178 -16.31 -11.78 11.69
N GLY A 179 -15.33 -12.59 11.25
CA GLY A 179 -15.54 -13.99 10.92
C GLY A 179 -16.62 -14.22 9.85
N THR A 180 -16.91 -13.22 9.02
CA THR A 180 -18.04 -13.23 8.09
C THR A 180 -17.56 -12.91 6.67
N GLU A 181 -17.88 -13.78 5.72
CA GLU A 181 -17.61 -13.58 4.31
C GLU A 181 -18.79 -12.90 3.61
N THR A 182 -18.52 -11.89 2.80
CA THR A 182 -19.46 -11.52 1.73
C THR A 182 -19.33 -12.51 0.59
N VAL A 183 -20.45 -13.09 0.17
CA VAL A 183 -20.49 -14.15 -0.85
C VAL A 183 -21.26 -13.75 -2.10
N GLY A 184 -22.01 -12.65 -2.06
CA GLY A 184 -22.76 -12.12 -3.18
C GLY A 184 -23.29 -10.71 -2.91
N LEU A 185 -23.90 -10.11 -3.93
CA LEU A 185 -24.61 -8.84 -3.84
C LEU A 185 -26.12 -9.10 -3.90
N LEU A 186 -26.89 -8.26 -3.22
CA LEU A 186 -28.34 -8.19 -3.36
C LEU A 186 -28.71 -7.12 -4.40
N GLY A 187 -29.79 -7.34 -5.14
CA GLY A 187 -30.29 -6.41 -6.14
C GLY A 187 -30.20 -6.95 -7.57
N ASP A 188 -30.05 -6.05 -8.53
CA ASP A 188 -30.09 -6.36 -9.96
C ASP A 188 -29.08 -5.51 -10.77
N ALA A 189 -29.15 -5.62 -12.10
CA ALA A 189 -28.24 -4.94 -13.02
C ALA A 189 -28.31 -3.39 -12.94
N SER A 190 -29.38 -2.85 -12.35
CA SER A 190 -29.61 -1.42 -12.20
C SER A 190 -29.18 -0.89 -10.84
N ARG A 191 -29.34 -1.67 -9.75
CA ARG A 191 -29.02 -1.21 -8.39
C ARG A 191 -28.68 -2.37 -7.45
N VAL A 192 -27.56 -2.21 -6.75
CA VAL A 192 -27.19 -3.02 -5.59
C VAL A 192 -27.94 -2.50 -4.35
N ARG A 193 -28.48 -3.42 -3.56
CA ARG A 193 -29.32 -3.15 -2.38
C ARG A 193 -28.81 -3.81 -1.10
N GLY A 194 -27.59 -4.33 -1.12
CA GLY A 194 -26.98 -5.01 0.03
C GLY A 194 -26.05 -6.14 -0.37
N VAL A 195 -25.74 -7.00 0.60
CA VAL A 195 -24.81 -8.12 0.46
C VAL A 195 -25.42 -9.42 0.99
N LEU A 196 -24.97 -10.53 0.42
CA LEU A 196 -25.16 -11.87 0.98
C LEU A 196 -23.95 -12.21 1.84
N LEU A 197 -24.21 -12.59 3.09
CA LEU A 197 -23.21 -12.92 4.08
C LEU A 197 -23.23 -14.40 4.42
N ARG A 198 -22.08 -14.94 4.80
CA ARG A 198 -21.94 -16.30 5.31
C ARG A 198 -20.87 -16.33 6.41
N GLU A 199 -21.07 -17.13 7.45
CA GLU A 199 -20.02 -17.34 8.45
C GLU A 199 -18.80 -18.03 7.82
N ARG A 200 -17.61 -17.64 8.26
CA ARG A 200 -16.37 -18.23 7.79
C ARG A 200 -16.18 -19.59 8.44
N GLY A 201 -16.02 -20.61 7.60
CA GLY A 201 -15.79 -22.00 8.04
C GLY A 201 -16.89 -22.96 7.57
N ASP A 202 -18.12 -22.46 7.36
CA ASP A 202 -19.29 -23.28 7.02
C ASP A 202 -19.29 -23.86 5.60
N GLY A 203 -18.26 -23.57 4.80
CA GLY A 203 -18.15 -24.02 3.41
C GLY A 203 -19.26 -23.49 2.50
N ALA A 204 -19.40 -24.07 1.31
CA ALA A 204 -20.38 -23.61 0.32
C ALA A 204 -21.85 -23.85 0.74
N ARG A 205 -22.08 -24.73 1.73
CA ARG A 205 -23.42 -25.11 2.22
C ARG A 205 -23.87 -24.33 3.47
N GLY A 206 -23.01 -23.45 4.01
CA GLY A 206 -23.36 -22.59 5.13
C GLY A 206 -24.57 -21.71 4.87
N ALA A 207 -25.35 -21.45 5.92
CA ALA A 207 -26.51 -20.58 5.84
C ALA A 207 -26.10 -19.18 5.38
N GLN A 208 -26.76 -18.68 4.34
CA GLN A 208 -26.56 -17.33 3.87
C GLN A 208 -27.57 -16.41 4.53
N ARG A 209 -27.13 -15.24 4.97
CA ARG A 209 -27.99 -14.19 5.51
C ARG A 209 -27.88 -12.93 4.68
N GLU A 210 -29.01 -12.27 4.46
CA GLU A 210 -29.07 -11.01 3.75
C GLU A 210 -28.74 -9.84 4.70
N LEU A 211 -27.97 -8.88 4.19
CA LEU A 211 -27.78 -7.59 4.84
C LEU A 211 -28.09 -6.48 3.84
N ALA A 212 -29.28 -5.88 3.99
CA ALA A 212 -29.72 -4.76 3.17
C ALA A 212 -28.85 -3.52 3.42
N ALA A 213 -28.52 -2.79 2.34
CA ALA A 213 -27.74 -1.55 2.39
C ALA A 213 -28.06 -0.66 1.18
N ASP A 214 -27.98 0.65 1.37
CA ASP A 214 -28.16 1.63 0.29
C ASP A 214 -26.90 1.79 -0.56
N LEU A 215 -25.74 1.49 0.03
CA LEU A 215 -24.43 1.54 -0.58
C LEU A 215 -23.57 0.37 -0.11
N VAL A 216 -22.95 -0.34 -1.05
CA VAL A 216 -21.92 -1.34 -0.78
C VAL A 216 -20.59 -0.84 -1.31
N VAL A 217 -19.57 -0.82 -0.47
CA VAL A 217 -18.19 -0.50 -0.85
C VAL A 217 -17.33 -1.74 -0.73
N ASP A 218 -16.83 -2.23 -1.85
CA ASP A 218 -15.83 -3.30 -1.88
C ASP A 218 -14.44 -2.73 -1.60
N ALA A 219 -13.92 -3.06 -0.42
CA ALA A 219 -12.56 -2.79 0.04
C ALA A 219 -11.82 -4.10 0.40
N SER A 220 -12.25 -5.25 -0.17
CA SER A 220 -11.69 -6.58 0.13
C SER A 220 -10.29 -6.83 -0.45
N GLY A 221 -9.75 -5.81 -1.13
CA GLY A 221 -8.39 -5.77 -1.65
C GLY A 221 -8.15 -6.70 -2.83
N ARG A 222 -6.92 -7.22 -2.94
CA ARG A 222 -6.48 -8.07 -4.06
C ARG A 222 -7.36 -9.32 -4.27
N GLY A 223 -8.00 -9.80 -3.20
CA GLY A 223 -8.88 -10.97 -3.21
C GLY A 223 -10.32 -10.70 -3.64
N THR A 224 -10.62 -9.51 -4.18
CA THR A 224 -11.99 -9.12 -4.56
C THR A 224 -12.66 -10.15 -5.47
N LYS A 225 -13.93 -10.41 -5.16
CA LYS A 225 -14.85 -11.23 -5.97
C LYS A 225 -15.93 -10.38 -6.64
N ALA A 226 -15.84 -9.05 -6.56
CA ALA A 226 -16.83 -8.12 -7.10
C ALA A 226 -17.17 -8.34 -8.60
N PRO A 227 -16.22 -8.63 -9.50
CA PRO A 227 -16.56 -8.95 -10.90
C PRO A 227 -17.54 -10.14 -11.04
N ARG A 228 -17.41 -11.15 -10.17
CA ARG A 228 -18.31 -12.31 -10.14
C ARG A 228 -19.66 -11.95 -9.53
N TRP A 229 -19.66 -11.19 -8.44
CA TRP A 229 -20.91 -10.75 -7.79
C TRP A 229 -21.74 -9.84 -8.68
N LEU A 230 -21.11 -8.92 -9.41
CA LEU A 230 -21.78 -8.03 -10.36
C LEU A 230 -22.42 -8.81 -11.51
N THR A 231 -21.69 -9.76 -12.09
CA THR A 231 -22.25 -10.65 -13.13
C THR A 231 -23.45 -11.43 -12.61
N ALA A 232 -23.40 -11.93 -11.36
CA ALA A 232 -24.48 -12.70 -10.76
C ALA A 232 -25.80 -11.91 -10.60
N VAL A 233 -25.73 -10.60 -10.38
CA VAL A 233 -26.91 -9.71 -10.33
C VAL A 233 -27.30 -9.16 -11.71
N GLY A 234 -26.68 -9.64 -12.79
CA GLY A 234 -26.96 -9.23 -14.18
C GLY A 234 -26.21 -7.97 -14.64
N ALA A 235 -25.37 -7.38 -13.79
CA ALA A 235 -24.47 -6.30 -14.20
C ALA A 235 -23.30 -6.83 -15.05
N GLU A 236 -22.56 -5.92 -15.67
CA GLU A 236 -21.34 -6.28 -16.39
C GLU A 236 -20.13 -6.15 -15.46
N ALA A 237 -19.23 -7.14 -15.52
CA ALA A 237 -17.92 -7.05 -14.87
C ALA A 237 -17.10 -5.87 -15.42
N PRO A 238 -16.26 -5.22 -14.61
CA PRO A 238 -15.35 -4.19 -15.10
C PRO A 238 -14.31 -4.78 -16.05
N HIS A 239 -13.89 -4.00 -17.05
CA HIS A 239 -12.71 -4.34 -17.84
C HIS A 239 -11.47 -4.26 -16.94
N GLU A 240 -10.64 -5.31 -16.96
CA GLU A 240 -9.39 -5.36 -16.20
C GLU A 240 -8.19 -5.04 -17.11
N GLU A 241 -7.34 -4.16 -16.62
CA GLU A 241 -6.03 -3.90 -17.20
C GLU A 241 -4.97 -4.51 -16.29
N THR A 242 -4.11 -5.37 -16.84
CA THR A 242 -3.15 -6.15 -16.07
C THR A 242 -1.74 -5.97 -16.62
N ILE A 243 -0.77 -5.85 -15.70
CA ILE A 243 0.67 -5.93 -15.98
C ILE A 243 1.28 -6.82 -14.91
N ASP A 244 1.87 -7.94 -15.34
CA ASP A 244 2.49 -8.92 -14.46
C ASP A 244 3.94 -9.19 -14.87
N THR A 245 4.87 -8.77 -14.01
CA THR A 245 6.30 -9.02 -14.15
C THR A 245 6.74 -10.35 -13.53
N GLY A 246 5.83 -11.05 -12.85
CA GLY A 246 6.13 -12.25 -12.06
C GLY A 246 6.95 -11.97 -10.81
N LEU A 247 6.90 -10.74 -10.30
CA LEU A 247 7.66 -10.35 -9.12
C LEU A 247 7.35 -11.26 -7.92
N ALA A 248 8.39 -11.74 -7.27
CA ALA A 248 8.32 -12.49 -6.03
C ALA A 248 9.14 -11.78 -4.94
N TYR A 249 8.69 -11.95 -3.70
CA TYR A 249 9.37 -11.51 -2.50
C TYR A 249 9.70 -12.66 -1.59
N ALA A 250 10.77 -12.49 -0.85
CA ALA A 250 11.05 -13.24 0.35
C ALA A 250 11.50 -12.25 1.43
N SER A 251 10.98 -12.40 2.65
CA SER A 251 11.24 -11.49 3.76
C SER A 251 11.66 -12.24 5.01
N ARG A 252 12.56 -11.65 5.78
CA ARG A 252 13.04 -12.17 7.07
C ARG A 252 13.35 -11.01 8.03
N VAL A 253 13.04 -11.17 9.31
CA VAL A 253 13.36 -10.20 10.36
C VAL A 253 14.75 -10.48 10.91
N TYR A 254 15.53 -9.42 11.13
CA TYR A 254 16.88 -9.45 11.68
C TYR A 254 17.05 -8.44 12.81
N ARG A 255 17.83 -8.77 13.83
CA ARG A 255 18.37 -7.83 14.81
C ARG A 255 19.77 -7.41 14.38
N ASP A 256 20.02 -6.10 14.32
CA ASP A 256 21.38 -5.61 14.07
C ASP A 256 22.19 -5.66 15.37
N THR A 257 23.22 -6.51 15.37
CA THR A 257 24.17 -6.69 16.47
C THR A 257 25.44 -5.86 16.29
N THR A 258 25.64 -5.30 15.08
CA THR A 258 26.89 -4.65 14.68
C THR A 258 26.85 -3.12 14.86
N GLY A 259 25.65 -2.55 14.99
CA GLY A 259 25.44 -1.11 14.94
C GLY A 259 25.69 -0.48 13.56
N THR A 260 25.77 -1.31 12.50
CA THR A 260 25.88 -0.84 11.11
C THR A 260 24.63 -0.07 10.70
N LEU A 261 23.47 -0.55 11.13
CA LEU A 261 22.18 0.10 11.00
C LEU A 261 21.77 0.60 12.39
N GLY A 262 21.88 1.91 12.61
CA GLY A 262 21.67 2.49 13.93
C GLY A 262 20.18 2.52 14.32
N ALA A 263 19.91 2.39 15.62
CA ALA A 263 18.61 2.77 16.20
C ALA A 263 18.47 4.31 16.35
N ASP A 264 19.60 5.02 16.46
CA ASP A 264 19.67 6.47 16.58
C ASP A 264 20.29 7.10 15.32
N ALA A 265 19.58 8.09 14.78
CA ALA A 265 19.82 8.70 13.48
C ALA A 265 21.08 9.57 13.44
N SER A 266 21.82 9.80 14.53
CA SER A 266 22.83 10.87 14.55
C SER A 266 24.06 10.63 13.63
N ALA A 267 24.41 9.39 13.26
CA ALA A 267 25.56 9.11 12.39
C ALA A 267 25.43 7.92 11.41
N ALA A 268 24.64 6.88 11.75
CA ALA A 268 24.55 5.64 10.98
C ALA A 268 23.48 5.69 9.86
N ALA A 269 23.48 4.71 8.97
CA ALA A 269 22.34 4.44 8.09
C ALA A 269 21.21 3.75 8.89
N LEU A 270 19.96 3.92 8.46
CA LEU A 270 18.80 3.21 9.02
C LEU A 270 18.36 2.03 8.13
N GLY A 271 18.93 1.89 6.93
CA GLY A 271 18.56 0.81 6.02
C GLY A 271 19.23 0.85 4.65
N PHE A 272 18.88 -0.15 3.83
CA PHE A 272 19.44 -0.36 2.50
C PHE A 272 18.33 -0.41 1.44
N TYR A 273 18.52 0.28 0.32
CA TYR A 273 17.67 0.18 -0.87
C TYR A 273 18.52 -0.21 -2.08
N VAL A 274 18.30 -1.41 -2.62
CA VAL A 274 18.83 -1.81 -3.92
C VAL A 274 17.66 -1.98 -4.87
N VAL A 275 17.47 -1.00 -5.76
CA VAL A 275 16.28 -0.92 -6.62
C VAL A 275 16.49 -1.74 -7.90
N PRO A 276 15.59 -2.70 -8.23
CA PRO A 276 15.67 -3.44 -9.48
C PRO A 276 15.60 -2.54 -10.72
N ASN A 277 16.19 -3.00 -11.81
CA ASN A 277 16.13 -2.36 -13.13
C ASN A 277 16.20 -3.44 -14.24
N PRO A 278 16.03 -3.09 -15.52
CA PRO A 278 16.01 -4.09 -16.59
C PRO A 278 17.26 -4.98 -16.70
N ASP A 279 18.42 -4.47 -16.30
CA ASP A 279 19.69 -5.21 -16.33
C ASP A 279 19.99 -5.92 -14.99
N GLN A 280 19.22 -5.60 -13.94
CA GLN A 280 19.31 -6.18 -12.60
C GLN A 280 17.86 -6.44 -12.11
N PRO A 281 17.23 -7.55 -12.51
CA PRO A 281 15.82 -7.84 -12.23
C PRO A 281 15.57 -8.31 -10.79
N TYR A 282 16.48 -7.99 -9.87
CA TYR A 282 16.42 -8.33 -8.46
C TYR A 282 16.93 -7.17 -7.60
N GLY A 283 16.58 -7.18 -6.32
CA GLY A 283 16.90 -6.10 -5.40
C GLY A 283 16.57 -6.47 -3.96
N VAL A 284 16.81 -5.53 -3.06
CA VAL A 284 16.53 -5.69 -1.63
C VAL A 284 16.12 -4.37 -1.02
N VAL A 285 15.23 -4.46 -0.04
CA VAL A 285 14.96 -3.39 0.92
C VAL A 285 15.20 -3.91 2.33
N VAL A 286 15.95 -3.16 3.12
CA VAL A 286 16.14 -3.39 4.56
C VAL A 286 15.68 -2.12 5.27
N LEU A 287 14.67 -2.24 6.13
CA LEU A 287 14.04 -1.12 6.82
C LEU A 287 13.81 -1.45 8.30
N PRO A 288 13.84 -0.44 9.20
CA PRO A 288 13.63 -0.64 10.62
C PRO A 288 12.15 -0.88 10.94
N LEU A 289 11.90 -1.65 11.98
CA LEU A 289 10.59 -1.91 12.60
C LEU A 289 10.50 -1.19 13.97
N GLU A 290 9.29 -1.13 14.51
CA GLU A 290 8.97 -0.40 15.75
C GLU A 290 9.68 -0.90 17.01
N ASP A 291 10.19 -2.13 16.99
CA ASP A 291 10.93 -2.78 18.07
C ASP A 291 12.46 -2.64 17.94
N GLY A 292 12.93 -1.88 16.95
CA GLY A 292 14.36 -1.71 16.64
C GLY A 292 14.97 -2.83 15.80
N THR A 293 14.20 -3.85 15.41
CA THR A 293 14.63 -4.87 14.45
C THR A 293 14.52 -4.34 13.00
N HIS A 294 15.01 -5.12 12.04
CA HIS A 294 15.03 -4.77 10.63
C HIS A 294 14.37 -5.86 9.78
N LEU A 295 13.45 -5.47 8.90
CA LEU A 295 12.85 -6.36 7.93
C LEU A 295 13.66 -6.32 6.63
N ALA A 296 14.38 -7.39 6.34
CA ALA A 296 15.05 -7.58 5.05
C ALA A 296 14.07 -8.24 4.06
N THR A 297 13.92 -7.65 2.88
CA THR A 297 13.04 -8.17 1.84
C THR A 297 13.72 -8.15 0.49
N PHE A 298 14.02 -9.34 -0.02
CA PHE A 298 14.47 -9.51 -1.39
C PHE A 298 13.29 -9.50 -2.35
N SER A 299 13.55 -8.99 -3.55
CA SER A 299 12.60 -8.95 -4.64
C SER A 299 13.28 -9.46 -5.90
N GLY A 300 12.60 -10.30 -6.68
CA GLY A 300 13.11 -10.84 -7.93
C GLY A 300 11.99 -11.07 -8.92
N LEU A 301 12.23 -10.79 -10.21
CA LEU A 301 11.26 -11.03 -11.27
C LEU A 301 11.15 -12.52 -11.63
N ARG A 302 10.26 -12.81 -12.58
CA ARG A 302 10.08 -14.16 -13.13
C ARG A 302 11.41 -14.80 -13.53
N GLY A 303 11.72 -15.96 -12.95
CA GLY A 303 12.96 -16.70 -13.17
C GLY A 303 14.13 -16.31 -12.25
N ASP A 304 13.95 -15.27 -11.44
CA ASP A 304 14.92 -14.77 -10.46
C ASP A 304 14.30 -14.66 -9.06
N GLU A 305 13.26 -15.45 -8.78
CA GLU A 305 12.52 -15.39 -7.53
C GLU A 305 13.45 -15.65 -6.32
N PRO A 306 13.37 -14.85 -5.25
CA PRO A 306 14.15 -15.12 -4.06
C PRO A 306 13.64 -16.40 -3.36
N PRO A 307 14.54 -17.21 -2.80
CA PRO A 307 14.22 -18.48 -2.15
C PRO A 307 13.52 -18.26 -0.81
N THR A 308 12.87 -19.31 -0.31
CA THR A 308 12.27 -19.35 1.04
C THR A 308 13.01 -20.27 1.99
N ASP A 309 14.07 -20.93 1.53
CA ASP A 309 15.04 -21.61 2.39
C ASP A 309 15.99 -20.60 3.01
N GLU A 310 16.42 -20.83 4.25
CA GLU A 310 17.19 -19.87 5.03
C GLU A 310 18.63 -19.68 4.51
N GLU A 311 19.33 -20.76 4.19
CA GLU A 311 20.71 -20.71 3.69
C GLU A 311 20.74 -20.15 2.26
N GLU A 312 19.77 -20.54 1.44
CA GLU A 312 19.62 -20.02 0.08
C GLU A 312 19.28 -18.52 0.09
N PHE A 313 18.49 -18.05 1.07
CA PHE A 313 18.12 -16.64 1.21
C PHE A 313 19.32 -15.74 1.49
N GLU A 314 20.21 -16.17 2.39
CA GLU A 314 21.46 -15.44 2.66
C GLU A 314 22.42 -15.51 1.47
N THR A 315 22.48 -16.66 0.79
CA THR A 315 23.29 -16.81 -0.43
C THR A 315 22.79 -15.90 -1.56
N TYR A 316 21.47 -15.70 -1.68
CA TYR A 316 20.87 -14.79 -2.66
C TYR A 316 21.39 -13.35 -2.50
N ALA A 317 21.68 -12.90 -1.28
CA ALA A 317 22.23 -11.56 -1.02
C ALA A 317 23.57 -11.30 -1.72
N LYS A 318 24.37 -12.36 -1.99
CA LYS A 318 25.65 -12.26 -2.69
C LYS A 318 25.52 -11.85 -4.15
N ARG A 319 24.32 -11.98 -4.73
CA ARG A 319 24.03 -11.56 -6.12
C ARG A 319 23.92 -10.04 -6.26
N LEU A 320 23.68 -9.32 -5.16
CA LEU A 320 23.53 -7.87 -5.21
C LEU A 320 24.82 -7.22 -5.76
N PRO A 321 24.71 -6.04 -6.40
CA PRO A 321 25.85 -5.34 -7.02
C PRO A 321 27.01 -5.05 -6.07
N HIS A 322 26.75 -5.03 -4.77
CA HIS A 322 27.75 -4.77 -3.75
C HIS A 322 27.47 -5.63 -2.50
N PRO A 323 28.50 -6.19 -1.83
CA PRO A 323 28.33 -7.13 -0.73
C PRO A 323 27.86 -6.49 0.59
N VAL A 324 27.62 -5.17 0.66
CA VAL A 324 27.30 -4.46 1.92
C VAL A 324 26.12 -5.08 2.67
N VAL A 325 25.05 -5.44 1.96
CA VAL A 325 23.88 -6.08 2.57
C VAL A 325 24.20 -7.48 3.06
N HIS A 326 24.91 -8.27 2.25
CA HIS A 326 25.33 -9.62 2.66
C HIS A 326 26.27 -9.60 3.87
N ARG A 327 27.21 -8.65 3.94
CA ARG A 327 28.10 -8.48 5.10
C ARG A 327 27.30 -8.17 6.36
N TRP A 328 26.34 -7.23 6.27
CA TRP A 328 25.43 -6.94 7.37
C TRP A 328 24.62 -8.16 7.80
N MET A 329 23.98 -8.87 6.85
CA MET A 329 23.18 -10.06 7.15
C MET A 329 23.97 -11.18 7.83
N ARG A 330 25.24 -11.39 7.44
CA ARG A 330 26.11 -12.42 8.02
C ARG A 330 26.36 -12.19 9.52
N ASP A 331 26.45 -10.93 9.91
CA ASP A 331 26.81 -10.55 11.28
C ASP A 331 25.55 -10.26 12.13
N ALA A 332 24.41 -9.99 11.50
CA ALA A 332 23.10 -9.80 12.13
C ALA A 332 22.45 -11.11 12.61
N GLU A 333 21.59 -11.03 13.62
CA GLU A 333 20.87 -12.19 14.17
C GLU A 333 19.51 -12.35 13.47
N PRO A 334 19.19 -13.50 12.85
CA PRO A 334 17.88 -13.74 12.27
C PRO A 334 16.83 -14.09 13.34
N LEU A 335 15.66 -13.43 13.29
CA LEU A 335 14.60 -13.59 14.29
C LEU A 335 13.33 -14.30 13.78
N SER A 336 13.23 -14.53 12.47
CA SER A 336 12.06 -15.17 11.86
C SER A 336 12.44 -16.20 10.80
N PRO A 337 11.54 -17.13 10.44
CA PRO A 337 11.62 -17.87 9.19
C PRO A 337 11.50 -16.94 7.98
N VAL A 338 11.92 -17.42 6.80
CA VAL A 338 11.76 -16.69 5.54
C VAL A 338 10.32 -16.84 5.02
N SER A 339 9.64 -15.73 4.81
CA SER A 339 8.27 -15.69 4.28
C SER A 339 8.26 -15.27 2.82
N GLY A 340 7.65 -16.08 1.94
CA GLY A 340 7.57 -15.80 0.50
C GLY A 340 6.22 -15.26 0.01
N PHE A 341 6.22 -14.38 -1.00
CA PHE A 341 5.00 -13.87 -1.63
C PHE A 341 5.15 -13.64 -3.14
N ARG A 342 4.22 -14.20 -3.94
CA ARG A 342 4.31 -14.25 -5.42
C ARG A 342 3.11 -13.66 -6.19
N ARG A 343 2.09 -13.12 -5.50
CA ARG A 343 0.87 -12.57 -6.15
C ARG A 343 0.95 -11.05 -6.29
N THR A 344 1.73 -10.57 -7.25
CA THR A 344 2.22 -9.18 -7.31
C THR A 344 1.78 -8.38 -8.54
N ALA A 345 1.03 -8.99 -9.46
CA ALA A 345 0.55 -8.30 -10.66
C ALA A 345 -0.17 -6.98 -10.34
N ASN A 346 0.07 -5.96 -11.18
CA ASN A 346 -0.73 -4.74 -11.21
C ASN A 346 -2.05 -5.06 -11.92
N VAL A 347 -3.17 -4.69 -11.29
CA VAL A 347 -4.50 -4.88 -11.87
C VAL A 347 -5.33 -3.61 -11.64
N ARG A 348 -5.81 -3.00 -12.72
CA ARG A 348 -6.72 -1.85 -12.66
C ARG A 348 -8.08 -2.23 -13.21
N ARG A 349 -9.11 -2.10 -12.37
CA ARG A 349 -10.49 -2.42 -12.74
C ARG A 349 -11.22 -1.16 -13.18
N ARG A 350 -11.60 -1.12 -14.46
CA ARG A 350 -12.14 0.06 -15.14
C ARG A 350 -13.65 0.21 -14.92
N TYR A 351 -14.05 0.45 -13.68
CA TYR A 351 -15.45 0.77 -13.32
C TYR A 351 -15.93 2.13 -13.87
N ASP A 352 -15.00 2.97 -14.36
CA ASP A 352 -15.27 4.28 -14.96
C ASP A 352 -15.80 4.22 -16.40
N LEU A 353 -15.51 3.12 -17.11
CA LEU A 353 -15.91 2.90 -18.50
C LEU A 353 -17.43 2.67 -18.63
N PRO A 354 -18.03 3.01 -19.79
CA PRO A 354 -19.43 2.67 -20.07
C PRO A 354 -19.68 1.17 -19.92
N GLY A 355 -20.87 0.82 -19.44
CA GLY A 355 -21.32 -0.55 -19.24
C GLY A 355 -22.51 -0.59 -18.28
N ARG A 356 -23.14 -1.76 -18.14
CA ARG A 356 -24.20 -1.96 -17.14
C ARG A 356 -23.58 -1.98 -15.75
N ARG A 357 -23.50 -0.80 -15.12
CA ARG A 357 -22.96 -0.58 -13.77
C ARG A 357 -24.09 -0.19 -12.83
N PRO A 358 -24.44 -1.02 -11.84
CA PRO A 358 -25.54 -0.72 -10.94
C PRO A 358 -25.19 0.47 -10.03
N ALA A 359 -26.20 1.26 -9.67
CA ALA A 359 -26.08 2.21 -8.58
C ALA A 359 -25.88 1.45 -7.24
N GLY A 360 -25.35 2.13 -6.23
CA GLY A 360 -25.21 1.55 -4.88
C GLY A 360 -24.01 0.61 -4.70
N PHE A 361 -23.07 0.56 -5.65
CA PHE A 361 -21.83 -0.21 -5.52
C PHE A 361 -20.59 0.62 -5.86
N LEU A 362 -19.60 0.62 -4.97
CA LEU A 362 -18.28 1.23 -5.20
C LEU A 362 -17.17 0.20 -4.93
N ALA A 363 -16.06 0.32 -5.62
CA ALA A 363 -14.82 -0.38 -5.31
C ALA A 363 -13.72 0.61 -4.94
N THR A 364 -12.91 0.29 -3.93
CA THR A 364 -11.80 1.13 -3.44
C THR A 364 -10.57 0.31 -3.05
N GLY A 365 -9.43 0.99 -2.83
CA GLY A 365 -8.15 0.35 -2.51
C GLY A 365 -7.72 -0.68 -3.56
N ASP A 366 -7.10 -1.77 -3.12
CA ASP A 366 -6.64 -2.84 -4.00
C ASP A 366 -7.78 -3.55 -4.75
N ALA A 367 -9.04 -3.46 -4.30
CA ALA A 367 -10.17 -4.01 -5.05
C ALA A 367 -10.43 -3.21 -6.34
N LEU A 368 -10.14 -1.90 -6.33
CA LEU A 368 -10.23 -1.02 -7.50
C LEU A 368 -8.95 -1.04 -8.35
N CYS A 369 -7.80 -0.83 -7.71
CA CYS A 369 -6.51 -0.69 -8.37
C CYS A 369 -5.44 -1.33 -7.50
N THR A 370 -5.02 -2.53 -7.90
CA THR A 370 -3.98 -3.30 -7.23
C THR A 370 -2.62 -2.96 -7.82
N PHE A 371 -1.63 -2.71 -6.96
CA PHE A 371 -0.26 -2.40 -7.37
C PHE A 371 0.71 -3.53 -7.10
N ASN A 372 1.79 -3.52 -7.84
CA ASN A 372 3.03 -4.19 -7.49
C ASN A 372 3.58 -3.54 -6.20
N PRO A 373 3.77 -4.30 -5.09
CA PRO A 373 4.09 -3.71 -3.80
C PRO A 373 5.52 -3.16 -3.71
N ILE A 374 6.37 -3.31 -4.74
CA ILE A 374 7.77 -2.85 -4.72
C ILE A 374 7.86 -1.33 -4.57
N TYR A 375 6.81 -0.64 -5.02
CA TYR A 375 6.73 0.82 -4.98
C TYR A 375 6.18 1.35 -3.65
N GLY A 376 5.70 0.50 -2.73
CA GLY A 376 5.17 0.92 -1.43
C GLY A 376 3.88 1.76 -1.49
N GLN A 377 3.19 1.79 -2.63
CA GLN A 377 2.11 2.77 -2.88
C GLN A 377 0.74 2.40 -2.30
N GLY A 378 0.51 1.13 -1.97
CA GLY A 378 -0.84 0.62 -1.63
C GLY A 378 -1.52 1.36 -0.48
N MET A 379 -0.80 1.61 0.62
CA MET A 379 -1.37 2.30 1.79
C MET A 379 -1.66 3.77 1.51
N ALA A 380 -0.75 4.45 0.83
CA ALA A 380 -0.95 5.84 0.44
C ALA A 380 -2.13 5.99 -0.51
N VAL A 381 -2.26 5.11 -1.51
CA VAL A 381 -3.40 5.14 -2.44
C VAL A 381 -4.72 4.83 -1.73
N ALA A 382 -4.74 3.92 -0.75
CA ALA A 382 -5.93 3.66 0.05
C ALA A 382 -6.38 4.92 0.82
N ALA A 383 -5.46 5.65 1.45
CA ALA A 383 -5.76 6.90 2.15
C ALA A 383 -6.19 8.02 1.19
N LEU A 384 -5.48 8.21 0.08
CA LEU A 384 -5.84 9.17 -0.97
C LEU A 384 -7.22 8.86 -1.58
N SER A 385 -7.57 7.57 -1.73
CA SER A 385 -8.90 7.15 -2.19
C SER A 385 -9.98 7.51 -1.19
N ALA A 386 -9.72 7.40 0.12
CA ALA A 386 -10.67 7.82 1.14
C ALA A 386 -10.84 9.35 1.19
N VAL A 387 -9.76 10.13 0.98
CA VAL A 387 -9.87 11.59 0.79
C VAL A 387 -10.74 11.90 -0.44
N ALA A 388 -10.50 11.23 -1.57
CA ALA A 388 -11.31 11.41 -2.77
C ALA A 388 -12.78 10.99 -2.58
N LEU A 389 -13.05 9.97 -1.75
CA LEU A 389 -14.40 9.60 -1.35
C LEU A 389 -15.06 10.75 -0.59
N ARG A 390 -14.40 11.26 0.46
CA ARG A 390 -14.92 12.37 1.29
C ARG A 390 -15.23 13.58 0.42
N ASP A 391 -14.28 14.01 -0.39
CA ASP A 391 -14.40 15.20 -1.21
C ASP A 391 -15.50 15.04 -2.28
N ALA A 392 -15.64 13.84 -2.86
CA ALA A 392 -16.69 13.56 -3.84
C ALA A 392 -18.09 13.49 -3.23
N LEU A 393 -18.23 13.04 -1.98
CA LEU A 393 -19.50 13.01 -1.25
C LEU A 393 -19.88 14.38 -0.67
N ALA A 394 -18.89 15.22 -0.34
CA ALA A 394 -19.09 16.53 0.27
C ALA A 394 -19.20 17.70 -0.73
N ASP A 395 -18.95 17.50 -2.03
CA ASP A 395 -18.99 18.57 -3.05
C ASP A 395 -20.42 19.15 -3.21
N PRO A 396 -20.70 20.37 -2.72
CA PRO A 396 -22.06 20.92 -2.74
C PRO A 396 -22.50 21.33 -4.16
N ARG A 397 -21.57 21.40 -5.10
CA ARG A 397 -21.83 21.87 -6.46
C ARG A 397 -22.37 20.75 -7.36
N ARG A 398 -22.25 19.49 -6.94
CA ARG A 398 -22.43 18.34 -7.83
C ARG A 398 -23.05 17.17 -7.11
N THR A 399 -24.11 16.64 -7.69
CA THR A 399 -24.76 15.45 -7.16
C THR A 399 -23.80 14.25 -7.17
N PRO A 400 -23.55 13.63 -6.01
CA PRO A 400 -22.51 12.62 -5.83
C PRO A 400 -22.87 11.21 -6.36
N THR A 401 -23.32 11.05 -7.60
CA THR A 401 -23.75 9.73 -8.14
C THR A 401 -22.69 8.62 -8.01
N THR A 402 -23.10 7.35 -7.93
CA THR A 402 -22.17 6.19 -7.81
C THR A 402 -21.06 6.25 -8.87
N ARG A 403 -21.41 6.52 -10.13
CA ARG A 403 -20.44 6.65 -11.23
C ARG A 403 -19.46 7.80 -11.00
N ARG A 404 -19.92 8.93 -10.46
CA ARG A 404 -19.09 10.10 -10.18
C ARG A 404 -18.07 9.79 -9.08
N VAL A 405 -18.54 9.22 -7.98
CA VAL A 405 -17.68 8.82 -6.86
C VAL A 405 -16.68 7.77 -7.30
N GLN A 406 -17.11 6.74 -8.06
CA GLN A 406 -16.21 5.71 -8.58
C GLN A 406 -15.11 6.28 -9.49
N LYS A 407 -15.41 7.31 -10.28
CA LYS A 407 -14.40 8.03 -11.09
C LYS A 407 -13.42 8.81 -10.23
N ALA A 408 -13.87 9.42 -9.13
CA ALA A 408 -13.00 10.12 -8.19
C ALA A 408 -12.04 9.14 -7.50
N LEU A 409 -12.54 7.99 -7.04
CA LEU A 409 -11.74 6.91 -6.47
C LEU A 409 -10.66 6.42 -7.46
N LEU A 410 -11.04 6.20 -8.74
CA LEU A 410 -10.09 5.77 -9.76
C LEU A 410 -9.08 6.87 -10.11
N ALA A 411 -9.49 8.15 -10.08
CA ALA A 411 -8.59 9.26 -10.32
C ALA A 411 -7.51 9.37 -9.23
N ALA A 412 -7.86 9.10 -7.96
CA ALA A 412 -6.91 9.08 -6.85
C ALA A 412 -5.81 8.01 -7.00
N SER A 413 -6.11 6.90 -7.69
CA SER A 413 -5.15 5.81 -7.93
C SER A 413 -4.32 5.98 -9.22
N ARG A 414 -4.62 7.00 -10.05
CA ARG A 414 -4.03 7.16 -11.38
C ARG A 414 -2.52 7.38 -11.35
N GLN A 415 -2.02 8.26 -10.48
CA GLN A 415 -0.59 8.57 -10.43
C GLN A 415 0.23 7.33 -10.04
N ALA A 416 -0.19 6.61 -9.01
CA ALA A 416 0.46 5.36 -8.61
C ALA A 416 0.45 4.31 -9.73
N TRP A 417 -0.65 4.23 -10.48
CA TRP A 417 -0.73 3.34 -11.65
C TRP A 417 0.24 3.75 -12.73
N ASP A 418 0.30 5.04 -13.09
CA ASP A 418 1.17 5.53 -14.17
C ASP A 418 2.65 5.33 -13.82
N ILE A 419 3.03 5.47 -12.54
CA ILE A 419 4.38 5.16 -12.03
C ILE A 419 4.66 3.65 -12.15
N SER A 420 3.82 2.83 -11.51
CA SER A 420 4.04 1.38 -11.40
C SER A 420 4.01 0.69 -12.76
N ALA A 421 2.96 0.96 -13.56
CA ALA A 421 2.81 0.41 -14.91
C ALA A 421 3.90 0.91 -15.85
N GLY A 422 4.31 2.18 -15.74
CA GLY A 422 5.35 2.76 -16.59
C GLY A 422 6.73 2.14 -16.36
N ALA A 423 7.06 1.80 -15.12
CA ALA A 423 8.28 1.10 -14.75
C ALA A 423 8.22 -0.38 -15.13
N ASP A 424 7.14 -1.09 -14.76
CA ASP A 424 7.00 -2.53 -14.98
C ASP A 424 6.95 -2.91 -16.47
N LYS A 425 6.43 -2.04 -17.34
CA LYS A 425 6.46 -2.21 -18.82
C LYS A 425 7.85 -2.46 -19.40
N LYS A 426 8.88 -1.91 -18.77
CA LYS A 426 10.27 -1.99 -19.26
C LYS A 426 11.02 -3.18 -18.67
N MET A 427 10.41 -3.88 -17.72
CA MET A 427 11.06 -4.99 -17.05
C MET A 427 11.00 -6.26 -17.93
N PRO A 428 12.07 -7.08 -17.93
CA PRO A 428 12.07 -8.38 -18.61
C PRO A 428 10.91 -9.26 -18.15
N GLY A 429 10.28 -9.97 -19.10
CA GLY A 429 9.21 -10.92 -18.80
C GLY A 429 7.87 -10.30 -18.41
N ALA A 430 7.67 -8.98 -18.53
CA ALA A 430 6.38 -8.33 -18.28
C ALA A 430 5.31 -8.78 -19.29
N VAL A 431 4.18 -9.29 -18.80
CA VAL A 431 3.03 -9.73 -19.61
C VAL A 431 1.76 -8.96 -19.24
N GLY A 432 0.80 -8.88 -20.16
CA GLY A 432 -0.53 -8.32 -19.92
C GLY A 432 -0.98 -7.27 -20.95
N ASN A 433 -2.29 -7.03 -21.03
CA ASN A 433 -2.90 -6.14 -22.03
C ASN A 433 -2.46 -4.67 -21.88
N ALA A 434 -2.06 -4.28 -20.67
CA ALA A 434 -1.58 -2.93 -20.39
C ALA A 434 -0.05 -2.79 -20.56
N ALA A 435 0.68 -3.85 -20.91
CA ALA A 435 2.14 -3.83 -21.08
C ALA A 435 2.62 -3.20 -22.41
N VAL A 436 1.71 -2.88 -23.35
CA VAL A 436 2.07 -2.33 -24.66
C VAL A 436 2.65 -0.91 -24.54
N VAL A 437 3.83 -0.69 -25.12
CA VAL A 437 4.52 0.60 -25.21
C VAL A 437 4.01 1.36 -26.45
N ARG A 438 3.60 2.63 -26.30
CA ARG A 438 3.13 3.43 -27.44
C ARG A 438 4.30 4.22 -28.06
N PRO A 439 4.39 4.37 -29.40
CA PRO A 439 5.46 5.14 -30.04
C PRO A 439 5.54 6.61 -29.59
N ALA A 440 4.40 7.20 -29.21
CA ALA A 440 4.30 8.57 -28.70
C ALA A 440 5.02 8.79 -27.35
N ASP A 441 5.43 7.72 -26.65
CA ASP A 441 6.05 7.81 -25.32
C ASP A 441 7.57 8.06 -25.38
N ARG A 442 8.19 8.13 -26.57
CA ARG A 442 9.66 8.22 -26.69
C ARG A 442 10.27 9.47 -26.07
N VAL A 443 9.65 10.64 -26.27
CA VAL A 443 10.18 11.93 -25.77
C VAL A 443 10.05 12.01 -24.25
N ALA A 444 8.87 11.67 -23.72
CA ALA A 444 8.65 11.60 -22.29
C ALA A 444 9.56 10.54 -21.64
N GLY A 445 9.72 9.38 -22.27
CA GLY A 445 10.61 8.33 -21.81
C GLY A 445 12.09 8.74 -21.79
N TRP A 446 12.55 9.48 -22.81
CA TRP A 446 13.90 10.06 -22.83
C TRP A 446 14.10 11.07 -21.71
N TYR A 447 13.14 11.96 -21.47
CA TYR A 447 13.22 12.94 -20.39
C TYR A 447 13.24 12.26 -19.02
N LEU A 448 12.38 11.27 -18.79
CA LEU A 448 12.34 10.54 -17.52
C LEU A 448 13.62 9.73 -17.25
N ARG A 449 14.28 9.20 -18.28
CA ARG A 449 15.62 8.62 -18.12
C ARG A 449 16.62 9.66 -17.64
N ARG A 450 16.64 10.84 -18.24
CA ARG A 450 17.49 11.96 -17.80
C ARG A 450 17.19 12.36 -16.35
N VAL A 451 15.93 12.41 -15.94
CA VAL A 451 15.54 12.65 -14.53
C VAL A 451 16.20 11.60 -13.62
N GLN A 452 16.05 10.31 -13.93
CA GLN A 452 16.63 9.21 -13.15
C GLN A 452 18.16 9.28 -13.07
N GLU A 453 18.84 9.62 -14.16
CA GLU A 453 20.30 9.79 -14.21
C GLU A 453 20.81 10.90 -13.28
N ARG A 454 19.99 11.93 -13.02
CA ARG A 454 20.36 13.09 -12.18
C ARG A 454 19.93 12.95 -10.72
N THR A 455 18.89 12.15 -10.44
CA THR A 455 18.35 11.92 -9.08
C THR A 455 19.41 11.59 -8.01
N PRO A 456 20.43 10.75 -8.26
CA PRO A 456 21.38 10.33 -7.21
C PRO A 456 22.24 11.46 -6.63
N GLY A 457 22.48 12.53 -7.40
CA GLY A 457 23.41 13.61 -7.03
C GLY A 457 22.82 15.01 -7.05
N ASP A 458 21.74 15.27 -7.81
CA ASP A 458 21.13 16.60 -7.92
C ASP A 458 19.98 16.78 -6.90
N PRO A 459 20.10 17.71 -5.92
CA PRO A 459 19.08 17.89 -4.89
C PRO A 459 17.79 18.53 -5.42
N VAL A 460 17.83 19.27 -6.54
CA VAL A 460 16.63 19.86 -7.16
C VAL A 460 15.84 18.78 -7.87
N VAL A 461 16.50 18.00 -8.73
CA VAL A 461 15.85 16.90 -9.46
C VAL A 461 15.43 15.80 -8.51
N GLY A 462 16.32 15.42 -7.59
CA GLY A 462 16.06 14.41 -6.59
C GLY A 462 14.84 14.74 -5.73
N ARG A 463 14.73 15.98 -5.21
CA ARG A 463 13.59 16.39 -4.38
C ARG A 463 12.28 16.21 -5.13
N ALA A 464 12.20 16.70 -6.37
CA ALA A 464 11.00 16.59 -7.20
C ALA A 464 10.66 15.12 -7.52
N PHE A 465 11.69 14.31 -7.82
CA PHE A 465 11.53 12.89 -8.10
C PHE A 465 11.00 12.11 -6.89
N ARG A 466 11.57 12.33 -5.71
CA ARG A 466 11.09 11.68 -4.48
C ARG A 466 9.68 12.13 -4.11
N ALA A 467 9.38 13.44 -4.17
CA ALA A 467 8.03 13.94 -3.89
C ALA A 467 6.97 13.34 -4.83
N ALA A 468 7.30 13.10 -6.09
CA ALA A 468 6.41 12.44 -7.04
C ALA A 468 6.25 10.93 -6.75
N LEU A 469 7.34 10.23 -6.39
CA LEU A 469 7.30 8.81 -6.03
C LEU A 469 6.58 8.54 -4.71
N THR A 470 6.70 9.43 -3.73
CA THR A 470 5.99 9.36 -2.44
C THR A 470 4.57 9.90 -2.51
N LEU A 471 4.07 10.19 -3.72
CA LEU A 471 2.72 10.67 -4.01
C LEU A 471 2.35 11.99 -3.30
N LYS A 472 3.34 12.76 -2.85
CA LYS A 472 3.15 14.09 -2.26
C LYS A 472 2.81 15.13 -3.31
N GLU A 473 3.51 15.07 -4.44
CA GLU A 473 3.34 15.99 -5.57
C GLU A 473 2.97 15.24 -6.85
N PRO A 474 2.27 15.89 -7.79
CA PRO A 474 1.93 15.26 -9.06
C PRO A 474 3.18 14.98 -9.89
N LEU A 475 3.14 13.96 -10.76
CA LEU A 475 4.21 13.67 -11.71
C LEU A 475 4.59 14.87 -12.61
N SER A 476 3.68 15.80 -12.85
CA SER A 476 3.94 17.02 -13.60
C SER A 476 4.98 17.93 -12.93
N ALA A 477 5.21 17.81 -11.62
CA ALA A 477 6.25 18.54 -10.91
C ALA A 477 7.65 18.25 -11.45
N LEU A 478 7.87 17.07 -12.04
CA LEU A 478 9.11 16.72 -12.75
C LEU A 478 9.39 17.61 -13.96
N PHE A 479 8.38 18.29 -14.49
CA PHE A 479 8.48 19.17 -15.67
C PHE A 479 8.44 20.65 -15.29
N ALA A 480 8.42 21.00 -14.00
CA ALA A 480 8.47 22.38 -13.55
C ALA A 480 9.73 23.07 -14.10
N PRO A 481 9.69 24.37 -14.47
CA PRO A 481 10.80 25.04 -15.16
C PRO A 481 12.16 24.89 -14.47
N LYS A 482 12.19 24.94 -13.12
CA LYS A 482 13.41 24.77 -12.32
C LYS A 482 13.98 23.34 -12.44
N VAL A 483 13.11 22.32 -12.42
CA VAL A 483 13.49 20.91 -12.55
C VAL A 483 13.94 20.63 -13.98
N ALA A 484 13.16 21.05 -14.97
CA ALA A 484 13.49 20.88 -16.39
C ALA A 484 14.84 21.54 -16.74
N ARG A 485 15.11 22.74 -16.22
CA ARG A 485 16.41 23.41 -16.40
C ARG A 485 17.56 22.59 -15.80
N ALA A 486 17.39 22.05 -14.59
CA ALA A 486 18.41 21.22 -13.95
C ALA A 486 18.66 19.91 -14.72
N VAL A 487 17.59 19.26 -15.21
CA VAL A 487 17.67 18.02 -16.00
C VAL A 487 18.34 18.24 -17.36
N LEU A 488 17.97 19.32 -18.07
CA LEU A 488 18.41 19.56 -19.44
C LEU A 488 19.78 20.24 -19.54
N PHE A 489 20.10 21.13 -18.59
CA PHE A 489 21.27 22.01 -18.68
C PHE A 489 22.20 21.96 -17.46
N GLY A 490 21.82 21.26 -16.38
CA GLY A 490 22.69 21.12 -15.22
C GLY A 490 23.88 20.19 -15.52
N PRO A 491 25.01 20.34 -14.81
CA PRO A 491 26.10 19.36 -14.86
C PRO A 491 25.69 18.05 -14.13
N ALA A 492 26.17 16.91 -14.61
CA ALA A 492 26.01 15.66 -13.85
C ALA A 492 26.90 15.75 -12.61
N ARG A 493 26.31 15.60 -11.42
CA ARG A 493 27.07 15.64 -10.17
C ARG A 493 27.69 14.27 -9.89
N PRO A 494 28.93 14.21 -9.38
CA PRO A 494 29.55 12.95 -9.00
C PRO A 494 28.73 12.27 -7.90
N THR A 495 28.71 10.94 -7.95
CA THR A 495 28.10 10.06 -6.96
C THR A 495 29.18 9.25 -6.26
N PRO A 496 28.96 8.78 -5.02
CA PRO A 496 29.92 7.93 -4.34
C PRO A 496 30.24 6.66 -5.16
N GLU A 497 31.49 6.21 -5.10
CA GLU A 497 31.94 4.93 -5.69
C GLU A 497 31.63 3.76 -4.74
N GLU A 498 31.75 4.00 -3.43
CA GLU A 498 31.47 3.05 -2.35
C GLU A 498 30.15 3.42 -1.62
N PRO A 499 29.49 2.47 -0.92
CA PRO A 499 28.26 2.75 -0.18
C PRO A 499 28.51 3.80 0.93
N PRO A 500 27.78 4.92 0.95
CA PRO A 500 27.95 5.97 1.96
C PRO A 500 27.34 5.54 3.31
N LEU A 501 28.05 4.71 4.07
CA LEU A 501 27.60 4.22 5.38
C LEU A 501 27.54 5.33 6.45
N THR A 502 28.37 6.35 6.30
CA THR A 502 28.32 7.58 7.08
C THR A 502 27.61 8.68 6.31
N ARG A 503 26.99 9.62 7.02
CA ARG A 503 26.42 10.83 6.40
C ARG A 503 27.54 11.70 5.85
N ASP A 504 27.34 12.30 4.68
CA ASP A 504 28.26 13.31 4.16
C ASP A 504 28.35 14.44 5.21
N ALA A 505 29.52 14.65 5.83
CA ALA A 505 29.78 15.88 6.56
C ALA A 505 29.71 17.00 5.52
N GLY A 506 28.61 17.74 5.50
CA GLY A 506 28.32 18.67 4.41
C GLY A 506 29.47 19.65 4.18
N ASP A 507 29.89 19.80 2.92
CA ASP A 507 30.39 21.08 2.45
C ASP A 507 29.20 22.06 2.58
N ALA A 508 29.16 22.77 3.71
CA ALA A 508 28.19 23.82 4.01
C ALA A 508 28.30 24.98 3.02
#